data_AF-A0A8T4E3N9-F1
#
_entry.id   AF-A0A8T4E3N9-F1
#
_cell.length_a   1.000
_cell.length_b   1.000
_cell.length_c   1.000
_cell.angle_alpha   90.00
_cell.angle_beta   90.00
_cell.angle_gamma   90.00
#
_symmetry.space_group_name_H-M   'P 1'
#
loop_
_entity.id
_entity.type
_entity.pdbx_description
1 polymer ?
#
loop_
_entity_poly.entity_id
_entity_poly.type
_entity_poly.pdbx_seq_one_letter_code
_entity_poly.pdbx_strand_id
1 'polypeptide(L)'
;MGTLINQYEDYPSMPTPEASSQAQSGSKDYTKVIYVVIGLVVLVMIYFIFFSGGSDSPESHEGDGICQKEYGENCVTSEDCKCTGSKICSEAQKLCVDESTQTQEPVKNDTVVQTNATETKKAAVNGICEKSFGENCVNTPGDCTCSEGAYCSDVEKDCVISVCGNGKCELYEGPDNCCLDCECFMPGEVCDEESHACEYAEMALSDERAIELASQYIVDQGIDIEATEVEGVKSSYGKLIKLVKVTVVGDGVARHVGVAEDESVTEIVLIG
;
A
#
# COMPACT_ATOMS: atom_id res chain seq x y z
N MET A 1 24.72 64.52 -32.93
CA MET A 1 25.19 63.44 -33.82
C MET A 1 26.29 62.71 -33.08
N GLY A 2 25.91 61.69 -32.31
CA GLY A 2 26.84 60.87 -31.52
C GLY A 2 26.93 59.49 -32.15
N THR A 3 28.15 59.07 -32.48
CA THR A 3 28.46 57.79 -33.12
C THR A 3 28.70 56.75 -32.02
N LEU A 4 27.84 55.73 -31.95
CA LEU A 4 28.07 54.54 -31.12
C LEU A 4 28.98 53.59 -31.89
N ILE A 5 30.12 53.26 -31.29
CA ILE A 5 31.09 52.28 -31.79
C ILE A 5 30.78 50.95 -31.09
N ASN A 6 30.36 49.95 -31.87
CA ASN A 6 30.24 48.56 -31.43
C ASN A 6 31.64 47.96 -31.33
N GLN A 7 32.05 47.52 -30.15
CA GLN A 7 33.15 46.57 -29.97
C GLN A 7 32.55 45.16 -29.90
N TYR A 8 32.82 44.36 -30.92
CA TYR A 8 32.64 42.91 -30.87
C TYR A 8 33.97 42.31 -30.43
N GLU A 9 33.98 41.66 -29.28
CA GLU A 9 35.12 40.90 -28.79
C GLU A 9 35.23 39.56 -29.52
N ASP A 10 36.47 39.24 -29.87
CA ASP A 10 36.95 38.10 -30.63
C ASP A 10 36.95 36.85 -29.73
N TYR A 11 36.12 35.86 -30.05
CA TYR A 11 36.11 34.58 -29.32
C TYR A 11 37.10 33.61 -29.98
N PRO A 12 38.01 32.99 -29.20
CA PRO A 12 38.93 31.99 -29.75
C PRO A 12 38.17 30.74 -30.18
N SER A 13 38.41 30.33 -31.43
CA SER A 13 37.91 29.11 -32.05
C SER A 13 38.30 27.86 -31.26
N MET A 14 37.31 27.04 -30.87
CA MET A 14 37.54 25.72 -30.29
C MET A 14 38.18 24.76 -31.31
N PRO A 15 39.09 23.88 -30.89
CA PRO A 15 39.65 22.85 -31.75
C PRO A 15 38.61 21.77 -32.08
N THR A 16 38.49 21.46 -33.36
CA THR A 16 37.77 20.31 -33.90
C THR A 16 38.39 18.99 -33.39
N PRO A 17 37.59 18.06 -32.84
CA PRO A 17 38.11 16.75 -32.44
C PRO A 17 38.44 15.91 -33.68
N GLU A 18 39.70 15.48 -33.76
CA GLU A 18 40.18 14.53 -34.77
C GLU A 18 39.51 13.17 -34.56
N ALA A 19 38.89 12.67 -35.63
CA ALA A 19 38.30 11.34 -35.69
C ALA A 19 39.40 10.27 -35.61
N SER A 20 39.65 9.76 -34.39
CA SER A 20 40.44 8.56 -34.17
C SER A 20 39.61 7.32 -34.50
N SER A 21 39.73 6.85 -35.74
CA SER A 21 39.26 5.54 -36.17
C SER A 21 40.40 4.53 -36.05
N GLN A 22 40.56 3.93 -34.87
CA GLN A 22 41.41 2.75 -34.70
C GLN A 22 40.57 1.50 -34.36
N ALA A 23 40.37 0.72 -35.41
CA ALA A 23 40.32 -0.74 -35.46
C ALA A 23 40.33 -1.52 -34.13
N GLN A 24 39.18 -2.09 -33.76
CA GLN A 24 39.12 -3.31 -32.95
C GLN A 24 38.55 -4.46 -33.80
N SER A 25 39.42 -5.04 -34.62
CA SER A 25 39.21 -6.35 -35.22
C SER A 25 39.83 -7.39 -34.29
N GLY A 26 39.02 -7.99 -33.41
CA GLY A 26 39.54 -9.01 -32.47
C GLY A 26 38.56 -9.68 -31.51
N SER A 27 37.24 -9.50 -31.63
CA SER A 27 36.29 -10.01 -30.63
C SER A 27 35.06 -10.72 -31.24
N LYS A 28 35.26 -11.69 -32.14
CA LYS A 28 34.14 -12.54 -32.60
C LYS A 28 33.98 -13.85 -31.83
N ASP A 29 34.96 -14.23 -31.02
CA ASP A 29 34.89 -15.49 -30.25
C ASP A 29 34.35 -15.32 -28.82
N TYR A 30 34.54 -14.15 -28.18
CA TYR A 30 34.05 -13.90 -26.82
C TYR A 30 32.52 -13.84 -26.73
N THR A 31 31.85 -13.33 -27.77
CA THR A 31 30.40 -13.22 -27.81
C THR A 31 29.71 -14.59 -27.70
N LYS A 32 30.27 -15.64 -28.31
CA LYS A 32 29.71 -17.00 -28.22
C LYS A 32 29.84 -17.58 -26.81
N VAL A 33 30.95 -17.31 -26.13
CA VAL A 33 31.18 -17.78 -24.76
C VAL A 33 30.19 -17.12 -23.78
N ILE A 34 29.94 -15.81 -23.95
CA ILE A 34 29.00 -15.06 -23.09
C ILE A 34 27.58 -15.63 -23.21
N TYR A 35 27.09 -15.91 -24.43
CA TYR A 35 25.74 -16.47 -24.59
C TYR A 35 25.58 -17.86 -23.99
N VAL A 36 26.63 -18.69 -24.01
CA VAL A 36 26.60 -20.01 -23.35
C VAL A 36 26.52 -19.87 -21.83
N VAL A 37 27.26 -18.93 -21.24
CA VAL A 37 27.23 -18.69 -19.79
C VAL A 37 25.87 -18.14 -19.35
N ILE A 38 25.31 -17.15 -20.07
CA ILE A 38 23.98 -16.60 -19.77
C ILE A 38 22.91 -17.69 -19.87
N GLY A 39 22.95 -18.52 -20.91
CA GLY A 39 22.01 -19.63 -21.07
C GLY A 39 22.03 -20.63 -19.91
N LEU A 40 23.22 -20.92 -19.37
CA LEU A 40 23.38 -21.85 -18.24
C LEU A 40 22.82 -21.25 -16.93
N VAL A 41 23.01 -19.96 -16.70
CA VAL A 41 22.45 -19.25 -15.52
C VAL A 41 20.92 -19.24 -15.55
N VAL A 42 20.32 -18.94 -16.71
CA VAL A 42 18.86 -18.95 -16.87
C VAL A 42 18.27 -20.34 -16.62
N LEU A 43 18.95 -21.40 -17.09
CA LEU A 43 18.51 -22.78 -16.90
C LEU A 43 18.53 -23.19 -15.42
N VAL A 44 19.55 -22.75 -14.67
CA VAL A 44 19.63 -22.96 -13.21
C VAL A 44 18.51 -22.21 -12.48
N MET A 45 18.23 -20.95 -12.82
CA MET A 45 17.14 -20.18 -12.22
C MET A 45 15.77 -20.86 -12.44
N ILE A 46 15.51 -21.32 -13.67
CA ILE A 46 14.29 -22.07 -14.01
C ILE A 46 14.21 -23.34 -13.16
N TYR A 47 15.30 -24.10 -13.03
CA TYR A 47 15.34 -25.29 -12.18
C TYR A 47 14.98 -24.96 -10.73
N PHE A 48 15.51 -23.87 -10.16
CA PHE A 48 15.17 -23.45 -8.81
C PHE A 48 13.68 -23.08 -8.66
N ILE A 49 13.08 -22.38 -9.62
CA ILE A 49 11.66 -22.04 -9.59
C ILE A 49 10.78 -23.30 -9.62
N PHE A 50 11.09 -24.25 -10.50
CA PHE A 50 10.24 -25.44 -10.67
C PHE A 50 10.47 -26.55 -9.63
N PHE A 51 11.67 -26.65 -9.05
CA PHE A 51 12.02 -27.73 -8.12
C PHE A 51 12.21 -27.29 -6.67
N SER A 52 12.32 -25.99 -6.39
CA SER A 52 12.43 -25.45 -5.03
C SER A 52 11.13 -24.84 -4.52
N GLY A 53 10.04 -24.92 -5.30
CA GLY A 53 8.67 -24.80 -4.80
C GLY A 53 8.34 -26.00 -3.92
N GLY A 54 9.08 -26.12 -2.81
CA GLY A 54 8.79 -27.02 -1.71
C GLY A 54 7.37 -26.73 -1.26
N SER A 55 6.57 -27.78 -1.25
CA SER A 55 5.22 -27.76 -0.75
C SER A 55 5.24 -27.34 0.71
N ASP A 56 4.92 -26.08 0.98
CA ASP A 56 4.36 -25.68 2.26
C ASP A 56 3.00 -26.38 2.35
N SER A 57 3.05 -27.64 2.80
CA SER A 57 1.87 -28.36 3.24
C SER A 57 1.40 -27.60 4.48
N PRO A 58 0.16 -27.06 4.50
CA PRO A 58 -0.36 -26.43 5.70
C PRO A 58 -0.27 -27.46 6.82
N GLU A 59 0.41 -27.11 7.91
CA GLU A 59 0.45 -27.95 9.10
C GLU A 59 -1.00 -28.29 9.47
N SER A 60 -1.32 -29.59 9.41
CA SER A 60 -2.54 -30.14 9.95
C SER A 60 -2.54 -29.84 11.46
N HIS A 61 -3.29 -28.83 11.89
CA HIS A 61 -3.55 -28.53 13.30
C HIS A 61 -4.58 -29.51 13.88
N GLU A 62 -4.38 -30.81 13.69
CA GLU A 62 -5.22 -31.84 14.29
C GLU A 62 -4.95 -31.93 15.81
N GLY A 63 -5.87 -31.40 16.62
CA GLY A 63 -6.09 -31.85 18.01
C GLY A 63 -5.51 -31.03 19.16
N ASP A 64 -5.25 -29.72 18.98
CA ASP A 64 -4.78 -28.85 20.07
C ASP A 64 -5.88 -28.41 21.05
N GLY A 65 -7.15 -28.67 20.72
CA GLY A 65 -8.30 -28.31 21.55
C GLY A 65 -8.64 -26.81 21.53
N ILE A 66 -8.15 -26.06 20.54
CA ILE A 66 -8.40 -24.63 20.37
C ILE A 66 -9.25 -24.44 19.10
N CYS A 67 -10.53 -24.08 19.26
CA CYS A 67 -11.40 -23.71 18.14
C CYS A 67 -10.84 -22.47 17.41
N GLN A 68 -10.35 -22.65 16.18
CA GLN A 68 -9.89 -21.52 15.38
C GLN A 68 -11.04 -20.93 14.57
N LYS A 69 -11.50 -19.75 14.99
CA LYS A 69 -12.64 -19.05 14.37
C LYS A 69 -12.41 -18.76 12.88
N GLU A 70 -11.15 -18.55 12.49
CA GLU A 70 -10.74 -18.22 11.12
C GLU A 70 -11.03 -19.34 10.12
N TYR A 71 -11.10 -20.60 10.58
CA TYR A 71 -11.37 -21.77 9.73
C TYR A 71 -12.81 -22.29 9.86
N GLY A 72 -13.69 -21.56 10.55
CA GLY A 72 -15.10 -21.95 10.72
C GLY A 72 -15.33 -23.11 11.70
N GLU A 73 -14.32 -23.46 12.49
CA GLU A 73 -14.44 -24.51 13.51
C GLU A 73 -15.32 -24.07 14.69
N ASN A 74 -16.08 -25.01 15.24
CA ASN A 74 -16.89 -24.75 16.42
C ASN A 74 -17.02 -26.01 17.29
N CYS A 75 -17.23 -25.80 18.59
CA CYS A 75 -17.24 -26.88 19.58
C CYS A 75 -18.53 -27.72 19.60
N VAL A 76 -19.48 -27.45 18.69
CA VAL A 76 -20.76 -28.18 18.60
C VAL A 76 -20.71 -29.24 17.49
N THR A 77 -20.04 -28.93 16.37
CA THR A 77 -20.08 -29.77 15.16
C THR A 77 -18.75 -30.31 14.70
N SER A 78 -17.62 -29.75 15.16
CA SER A 78 -16.29 -30.25 14.78
C SER A 78 -15.86 -31.39 15.71
N GLU A 79 -15.45 -32.53 15.15
CA GLU A 79 -14.83 -33.61 15.94
C GLU A 79 -13.48 -33.19 16.52
N ASP A 80 -12.83 -32.19 15.89
CA ASP A 80 -11.50 -31.70 16.21
C ASP A 80 -11.51 -30.64 17.32
N CYS A 81 -12.60 -29.87 17.47
CA CYS A 81 -12.76 -28.92 18.57
C CYS A 81 -13.58 -29.49 19.74
N LYS A 82 -12.95 -30.34 20.56
CA LYS A 82 -13.50 -30.72 21.87
C LYS A 82 -12.91 -29.82 22.95
N CYS A 83 -13.76 -29.10 23.69
CA CYS A 83 -13.31 -28.30 24.83
C CYS A 83 -12.57 -29.20 25.84
N THR A 84 -11.30 -28.88 26.10
CA THR A 84 -10.47 -29.60 27.08
C THR A 84 -10.36 -28.80 28.39
N GLY A 85 -10.19 -29.50 29.51
CA GLY A 85 -10.10 -28.89 30.85
C GLY A 85 -11.46 -28.51 31.46
N SER A 86 -11.52 -27.40 32.20
CA SER A 86 -12.72 -26.86 32.86
C SER A 86 -13.55 -25.94 31.96
N LYS A 87 -13.34 -26.02 30.64
CA LYS A 87 -14.01 -25.18 29.65
C LYS A 87 -15.21 -25.91 29.09
N ILE A 88 -16.29 -25.16 28.86
CA ILE A 88 -17.55 -25.65 28.32
C ILE A 88 -17.85 -24.94 27.00
N CYS A 89 -18.50 -25.65 26.08
CA CYS A 89 -18.92 -25.07 24.81
C CYS A 89 -20.09 -24.10 25.07
N SER A 90 -19.89 -22.82 24.83
CA SER A 90 -20.95 -21.82 24.90
C SER A 90 -21.93 -22.02 23.74
N GLU A 91 -23.19 -22.34 24.00
CA GLU A 91 -24.19 -22.50 22.93
C GLU A 91 -24.38 -21.23 22.10
N ALA A 92 -24.26 -20.05 22.74
CA ALA A 92 -24.46 -18.76 22.09
C ALA A 92 -23.30 -18.39 21.16
N GLN A 93 -22.06 -18.69 21.56
CA GLN A 93 -20.86 -18.29 20.83
C GLN A 93 -20.26 -19.43 20.01
N LYS A 94 -20.67 -20.68 20.28
CA LYS A 94 -20.10 -21.92 19.74
C LYS A 94 -18.58 -22.04 19.94
N LEU A 95 -18.07 -21.47 21.03
CA LEU A 95 -16.66 -21.44 21.44
C LEU A 95 -16.50 -22.00 22.87
N CYS A 96 -15.32 -22.54 23.17
CA CYS A 96 -14.98 -23.04 24.50
C CYS A 96 -14.65 -21.89 25.45
N VAL A 97 -15.45 -21.74 26.51
CA VAL A 97 -15.31 -20.69 27.53
C VAL A 97 -15.15 -21.31 28.91
N ASP A 98 -14.50 -20.60 29.84
CA ASP A 98 -14.40 -21.06 31.23
C ASP A 98 -15.76 -21.04 31.92
N GLU A 99 -16.04 -22.05 32.75
CA GLU A 99 -17.31 -22.24 33.45
C GLU A 99 -17.72 -21.04 34.31
N SER A 100 -16.75 -20.26 34.82
CA SER A 100 -16.99 -19.02 35.57
C SER A 100 -17.59 -17.88 34.74
N THR A 101 -17.58 -18.00 33.42
CA THR A 101 -18.00 -16.96 32.47
C THR A 101 -19.43 -17.18 31.96
N GLN A 102 -20.11 -18.26 32.40
CA GLN A 102 -21.55 -18.38 32.22
C GLN A 102 -22.28 -17.44 33.18
N THR A 103 -22.51 -16.20 32.71
CA THR A 103 -23.53 -15.34 33.30
C THR A 103 -24.87 -16.06 33.16
N GLN A 104 -25.43 -16.49 34.29
CA GLN A 104 -26.70 -17.18 34.38
C GLN A 104 -27.79 -16.40 33.62
N GLU A 105 -28.48 -17.06 32.69
CA GLU A 105 -29.78 -16.60 32.22
C GLU A 105 -30.71 -16.44 33.44
N PRO A 106 -31.39 -15.29 33.62
CA PRO A 106 -32.36 -15.17 34.70
C PRO A 106 -33.60 -16.00 34.38
N VAL A 107 -33.84 -16.98 35.24
CA VAL A 107 -35.10 -17.71 35.37
C VAL A 107 -36.25 -16.71 35.47
N LYS A 108 -37.19 -16.79 34.53
CA LYS A 108 -38.49 -16.09 34.56
C LYS A 108 -39.13 -16.23 35.95
N ASN A 109 -39.24 -15.12 36.66
CA ASN A 109 -40.17 -14.99 37.76
C ASN A 109 -40.88 -13.63 37.63
N ASP A 110 -42.17 -13.69 37.39
CA ASP A 110 -43.06 -12.54 37.31
C ASP A 110 -43.08 -11.82 38.67
N THR A 111 -42.39 -10.68 38.79
CA THR A 111 -42.71 -9.69 39.82
C THR A 111 -42.33 -8.29 39.32
N VAL A 112 -43.37 -7.47 39.23
CA VAL A 112 -43.35 -6.05 38.91
C VAL A 112 -42.52 -5.28 39.95
N VAL A 113 -41.36 -4.75 39.54
CA VAL A 113 -40.75 -3.55 40.15
C VAL A 113 -40.06 -2.75 39.06
N GLN A 114 -40.56 -1.53 38.85
CA GLN A 114 -39.94 -0.51 38.00
C GLN A 114 -38.61 -0.07 38.62
N THR A 115 -37.51 -0.26 37.88
CA THR A 115 -36.31 0.57 37.99
C THR A 115 -35.81 0.89 36.60
N ASN A 116 -35.65 2.19 36.33
CA ASN A 116 -35.15 2.77 35.09
C ASN A 116 -33.68 2.37 34.84
N ALA A 117 -33.47 1.17 34.31
CA ALA A 117 -32.28 0.81 33.57
C ALA A 117 -32.68 0.73 32.09
N THR A 118 -32.06 1.56 31.26
CA THR A 118 -32.21 1.52 29.81
C THR A 118 -31.55 0.25 29.31
N GLU A 119 -32.25 -0.88 29.45
CA GLU A 119 -31.93 -2.10 28.71
C GLU A 119 -32.14 -1.77 27.23
N THR A 120 -31.05 -1.72 26.47
CA THR A 120 -31.08 -1.83 25.01
C THR A 120 -31.63 -3.20 24.68
N LYS A 121 -32.97 -3.27 24.68
CA LYS A 121 -33.76 -4.36 24.14
C LYS A 121 -33.19 -4.62 22.76
N LYS A 122 -32.60 -5.81 22.57
CA LYS A 122 -32.11 -6.29 21.27
C LYS A 122 -33.25 -6.09 20.27
N ALA A 123 -33.14 -5.04 19.44
CA ALA A 123 -34.16 -4.72 18.45
C ALA A 123 -34.27 -5.95 17.54
N ALA A 124 -35.50 -6.41 17.34
CA ALA A 124 -35.73 -7.51 16.42
C ALA A 124 -35.46 -6.99 15.01
N VAL A 125 -34.49 -7.59 14.33
CA VAL A 125 -34.12 -7.27 12.94
C VAL A 125 -35.37 -7.34 12.08
N ASN A 126 -35.89 -6.19 11.66
CA ASN A 126 -37.12 -6.03 10.88
C ASN A 126 -36.84 -5.55 9.45
N GLY A 127 -35.56 -5.28 9.13
CA GLY A 127 -35.08 -4.77 7.85
C GLY A 127 -35.30 -3.28 7.63
N ILE A 128 -35.67 -2.52 8.67
CA ILE A 128 -35.98 -1.08 8.60
C ILE A 128 -35.12 -0.33 9.61
N CYS A 129 -34.17 0.46 9.13
CA CYS A 129 -33.33 1.32 9.98
C CYS A 129 -34.14 2.50 10.57
N GLU A 130 -34.60 2.40 11.81
CA GLU A 130 -35.36 3.45 12.47
C GLU A 130 -34.48 4.38 13.33
N LYS A 131 -33.77 5.31 12.67
CA LYS A 131 -32.86 6.28 13.32
C LYS A 131 -33.49 7.05 14.49
N SER A 132 -34.80 7.31 14.48
CA SER A 132 -35.52 7.97 15.58
C SER A 132 -35.53 7.20 16.90
N PHE A 133 -35.25 5.89 16.87
CA PHE A 133 -35.10 5.05 18.06
C PHE A 133 -33.64 4.75 18.41
N GLY A 134 -32.69 5.42 17.75
CA GLY A 134 -31.26 5.25 18.00
C GLY A 134 -30.63 4.05 17.28
N GLU A 135 -31.34 3.44 16.33
CA GLU A 135 -30.77 2.43 15.44
C GLU A 135 -29.78 3.06 14.47
N ASN A 136 -28.68 2.36 14.25
CA ASN A 136 -27.64 2.72 13.30
C ASN A 136 -26.90 1.47 12.82
N CYS A 137 -26.03 1.66 11.86
CA CYS A 137 -25.26 0.58 11.27
C CYS A 137 -24.31 -0.12 12.27
N VAL A 138 -23.96 0.50 13.42
CA VAL A 138 -23.07 -0.11 14.44
C VAL A 138 -23.85 -1.01 15.38
N ASN A 139 -24.98 -0.53 15.91
CA ASN A 139 -25.76 -1.27 16.91
C ASN A 139 -26.86 -2.15 16.32
N THR A 140 -27.26 -1.89 15.08
CA THR A 140 -28.31 -2.62 14.36
C THR A 140 -27.92 -2.89 12.89
N PRO A 141 -26.79 -3.58 12.63
CA PRO A 141 -26.31 -3.80 11.25
C PRO A 141 -27.26 -4.61 10.38
N GLY A 142 -28.19 -5.37 10.97
CA GLY A 142 -29.22 -6.11 10.21
C GLY A 142 -30.32 -5.22 9.63
N ASP A 143 -30.59 -4.06 10.24
CA ASP A 143 -31.63 -3.13 9.82
C ASP A 143 -31.05 -1.92 9.08
N CYS A 144 -29.82 -1.54 9.43
CA CYS A 144 -29.10 -0.38 8.90
C CYS A 144 -27.89 -0.81 8.04
N THR A 145 -28.15 -1.55 6.96
CA THR A 145 -27.11 -1.99 6.01
C THR A 145 -26.62 -0.83 5.14
N CYS A 146 -25.31 -0.69 4.98
CA CYS A 146 -24.72 0.31 4.10
C CYS A 146 -24.83 -0.09 2.63
N SER A 147 -24.97 0.91 1.76
CA SER A 147 -24.92 0.72 0.31
C SER A 147 -23.53 0.29 -0.16
N GLU A 148 -23.45 -0.27 -1.36
CA GLU A 148 -22.17 -0.62 -1.99
C GLU A 148 -21.20 0.57 -1.99
N GLY A 149 -19.95 0.34 -1.55
CA GLY A 149 -18.91 1.37 -1.40
C GLY A 149 -19.06 2.28 -0.18
N ALA A 150 -19.99 1.98 0.75
CA ALA A 150 -20.09 2.67 2.03
C ALA A 150 -19.81 1.71 3.18
N TYR A 151 -19.11 2.22 4.19
CA TYR A 151 -18.86 1.50 5.44
C TYR A 151 -19.65 2.13 6.58
N CYS A 152 -19.81 1.36 7.67
CA CYS A 152 -20.42 1.89 8.88
C CYS A 152 -19.37 2.60 9.74
N SER A 153 -19.46 3.93 9.85
CA SER A 153 -18.54 4.70 10.67
C SER A 153 -18.83 4.52 12.15
N ASP A 154 -17.83 4.09 12.92
CA ASP A 154 -17.94 3.99 14.37
C ASP A 154 -18.00 5.35 15.08
N VAL A 155 -17.54 6.40 14.41
CA VAL A 155 -17.59 7.77 14.94
C VAL A 155 -18.92 8.42 14.63
N GLU A 156 -19.35 8.37 13.36
CA GLU A 156 -20.59 9.03 12.93
C GLU A 156 -21.84 8.21 13.25
N LYS A 157 -21.68 6.92 13.54
CA LYS A 157 -22.78 5.95 13.71
C LYS A 157 -23.73 6.00 12.51
N ASP A 158 -23.18 6.14 11.31
CA ASP A 158 -23.93 6.19 10.05
C ASP A 158 -23.11 5.56 8.92
N CYS A 159 -23.79 5.25 7.81
CA CYS A 159 -23.14 4.76 6.62
C CYS A 159 -22.46 5.92 5.89
N VAL A 160 -21.14 5.83 5.78
CA VAL A 160 -20.30 6.83 5.13
C VAL A 160 -19.76 6.22 3.85
N ILE A 161 -19.96 6.90 2.73
CA ILE A 161 -19.32 6.52 1.46
C ILE A 161 -17.82 6.71 1.65
N SER A 162 -17.04 5.67 1.37
CA SER A 162 -15.58 5.75 1.39
C SER A 162 -15.14 6.80 0.36
N VAL A 163 -14.52 7.88 0.82
CA VAL A 163 -13.91 8.89 -0.06
C VAL A 163 -12.42 8.80 0.19
N CYS A 164 -11.67 8.38 -0.83
CA CYS A 164 -10.21 8.36 -0.82
C CYS A 164 -9.64 9.68 -0.26
N GLY A 165 -8.67 9.59 0.65
CA GLY A 165 -7.90 10.75 1.13
C GLY A 165 -8.66 11.74 2.00
N ASN A 166 -9.85 11.39 2.51
CA ASN A 166 -10.65 12.26 3.38
C ASN A 166 -10.25 12.21 4.88
N GLY A 167 -9.23 11.44 5.22
CA GLY A 167 -8.78 11.26 6.61
C GLY A 167 -9.66 10.34 7.46
N LYS A 168 -10.48 9.48 6.85
CA LYS A 168 -11.39 8.56 7.56
C LYS A 168 -11.23 7.11 7.10
N CYS A 169 -10.44 6.35 7.86
CA CYS A 169 -10.26 4.91 7.64
C CYS A 169 -11.55 4.12 7.83
N GLU A 170 -11.71 3.05 7.05
CA GLU A 170 -12.82 2.12 7.26
C GLU A 170 -12.64 1.33 8.56
N LEU A 171 -13.74 0.72 9.01
CA LEU A 171 -13.71 -0.14 10.18
C LEU A 171 -12.81 -1.36 9.90
N TYR A 172 -11.82 -1.58 10.77
CA TYR A 172 -10.78 -2.63 10.68
C TYR A 172 -9.63 -2.35 9.70
N GLU A 173 -9.55 -1.17 9.12
CA GLU A 173 -8.34 -0.73 8.42
C GLU A 173 -7.32 -0.16 9.41
N GLY A 174 -6.09 -0.65 9.33
CA GLY A 174 -4.94 0.01 9.94
C GLY A 174 -4.48 1.22 9.09
N PRO A 175 -3.56 2.05 9.61
CA PRO A 175 -2.95 3.16 8.88
C PRO A 175 -2.50 2.78 7.46
N ASP A 176 -1.85 1.62 7.35
CA ASP A 176 -1.35 1.11 6.07
C ASP A 176 -2.51 0.83 5.09
N ASN A 177 -3.59 0.21 5.56
CA ASN A 177 -4.72 -0.20 4.71
C ASN A 177 -5.59 1.00 4.30
N CYS A 178 -5.79 1.93 5.24
CA CYS A 178 -6.55 3.16 5.06
C CYS A 178 -6.11 3.98 3.84
N CYS A 179 -4.83 3.88 3.50
CA CYS A 179 -4.22 4.59 2.38
C CYS A 179 -3.75 3.67 1.23
N LEU A 180 -3.78 2.35 1.41
CA LEU A 180 -3.53 1.36 0.35
C LEU A 180 -4.75 1.15 -0.53
N ASP A 181 -5.95 1.18 0.05
CA ASP A 181 -7.20 0.97 -0.71
C ASP A 181 -7.52 2.18 -1.61
N CYS A 182 -6.81 3.29 -1.44
CA CYS A 182 -7.10 4.58 -2.04
C CYS A 182 -5.81 5.42 -2.16
N GLU A 183 -5.11 5.34 -3.31
CA GLU A 183 -3.98 6.24 -3.61
C GLU A 183 -4.40 7.71 -3.48
N CYS A 184 -3.59 8.52 -2.76
CA CYS A 184 -3.87 9.96 -2.63
C CYS A 184 -4.08 10.60 -4.00
N PHE A 185 -5.23 11.25 -4.16
CA PHE A 185 -5.73 11.67 -5.47
C PHE A 185 -4.91 12.81 -6.06
N MET A 186 -4.35 13.70 -5.21
CA MET A 186 -3.60 14.86 -5.68
C MET A 186 -2.10 14.54 -5.78
N PRO A 187 -1.42 14.98 -6.85
CA PRO A 187 0.03 14.90 -6.94
C PRO A 187 0.71 15.64 -5.77
N GLY A 188 1.65 14.98 -5.10
CA GLY A 188 2.37 15.54 -3.95
C GLY A 188 1.72 15.27 -2.59
N GLU A 189 0.50 14.73 -2.56
CA GLU A 189 -0.07 14.21 -1.33
C GLU A 189 0.53 12.83 -1.02
N VAL A 190 0.84 12.63 0.25
CA VAL A 190 1.27 11.36 0.82
C VAL A 190 0.37 11.09 2.02
N CYS A 191 0.02 9.83 2.24
CA CYS A 191 -0.70 9.46 3.44
C CYS A 191 0.19 9.65 4.67
N ASP A 192 -0.29 10.46 5.60
CA ASP A 192 0.35 10.63 6.89
C ASP A 192 -0.07 9.49 7.83
N GLU A 193 0.91 8.82 8.44
CA GLU A 193 0.67 7.67 9.32
C GLU A 193 0.00 8.06 10.66
N GLU A 194 0.15 9.32 11.11
CA GLU A 194 -0.36 9.81 12.39
C GLU A 194 -1.79 10.36 12.26
N SER A 195 -2.07 11.13 11.22
CA SER A 195 -3.36 11.74 10.95
C SER A 195 -4.28 10.82 10.13
N HIS A 196 -3.72 9.81 9.46
CA HIS A 196 -4.42 8.92 8.54
C HIS A 196 -5.10 9.66 7.37
N ALA A 197 -4.56 10.81 6.99
CA ALA A 197 -5.07 11.64 5.90
C ALA A 197 -4.04 11.80 4.78
N CYS A 198 -4.51 12.08 3.57
CA CYS A 198 -3.64 12.53 2.49
C CYS A 198 -3.22 13.98 2.77
N GLU A 199 -1.94 14.18 3.01
CA GLU A 199 -1.36 15.48 3.32
C GLU A 199 -0.26 15.80 2.31
N TYR A 200 -0.07 17.08 2.02
CA TYR A 200 1.06 17.50 1.19
C TYR A 200 2.37 17.24 1.93
N ALA A 201 3.17 16.31 1.42
CA ALA A 201 4.48 16.04 1.98
C ALA A 201 5.44 17.17 1.57
N GLU A 202 5.89 17.95 2.56
CA GLU A 202 6.99 18.89 2.36
C GLU A 202 8.32 18.15 2.47
N MET A 203 9.15 18.23 1.42
CA MET A 203 10.54 17.78 1.48
C MET A 203 11.47 18.99 1.57
N ALA A 204 12.49 18.90 2.42
CA ALA A 204 13.53 19.92 2.52
C ALA A 204 14.36 20.05 1.23
N LEU A 205 14.41 18.99 0.42
CA LEU A 205 15.09 18.97 -0.87
C LEU A 205 14.40 19.90 -1.87
N SER A 206 15.13 20.87 -2.44
CA SER A 206 14.58 21.80 -3.44
C SER A 206 14.36 21.11 -4.80
N ASP A 207 13.46 21.66 -5.62
CA ASP A 207 13.21 21.16 -6.97
C ASP A 207 14.46 21.26 -7.86
N GLU A 208 15.21 22.36 -7.75
CA GLU A 208 16.44 22.57 -8.52
C GLU A 208 17.51 21.53 -8.17
N ARG A 209 17.65 21.20 -6.87
CA ARG A 209 18.60 20.20 -6.41
C ARG A 209 18.18 18.80 -6.86
N ALA A 210 16.88 18.48 -6.83
CA ALA A 210 16.37 17.21 -7.34
C ALA A 210 16.61 17.07 -8.85
N ILE A 211 16.36 18.12 -9.64
CA ILE A 211 16.64 18.14 -11.09
C ILE A 211 18.13 17.94 -11.37
N GLU A 212 19.00 18.63 -10.62
CA GLU A 212 20.46 18.50 -10.77
C GLU A 212 20.91 17.04 -10.57
N LEU A 213 20.50 16.41 -9.46
CA LEU A 213 20.85 15.04 -9.10
C LEU A 213 20.29 14.01 -10.10
N ALA A 214 19.03 14.18 -10.50
CA ALA A 214 18.40 13.31 -11.50
C ALA A 214 19.07 13.44 -12.87
N SER A 215 19.41 14.66 -13.29
CA SER A 215 20.09 14.93 -14.56
C SER A 215 21.49 14.33 -14.56
N GLN A 216 22.24 14.52 -13.47
CA GLN A 216 23.58 13.96 -13.33
C GLN A 216 23.55 12.43 -13.42
N TYR A 217 22.60 11.77 -12.75
CA TYR A 217 22.43 10.32 -12.82
C TYR A 217 22.19 9.79 -14.24
N ILE A 218 21.43 10.50 -15.08
CA ILE A 218 21.19 10.12 -16.48
C ILE A 218 22.40 10.42 -17.37
N VAL A 219 23.06 11.58 -17.18
CA VAL A 219 24.26 11.96 -17.93
C VAL A 219 25.44 11.02 -17.64
N ASP A 220 25.60 10.57 -16.39
CA ASP A 220 26.65 9.62 -15.99
C ASP A 220 26.49 8.25 -16.67
N GLN A 221 25.31 7.94 -17.18
CA GLN A 221 25.04 6.75 -18.01
C GLN A 221 25.34 6.98 -19.51
N GLY A 222 25.78 8.17 -19.89
CA GLY A 222 26.06 8.55 -21.27
C GLY A 222 24.81 8.81 -22.10
N ILE A 223 23.72 9.23 -21.46
CA ILE A 223 22.44 9.52 -22.11
C ILE A 223 22.23 11.03 -22.17
N ASP A 224 21.91 11.54 -23.36
CA ASP A 224 21.62 12.96 -23.56
C ASP A 224 20.19 13.31 -23.12
N ILE A 225 20.06 14.39 -22.36
CA ILE A 225 18.78 14.89 -21.82
C ILE A 225 18.22 16.00 -22.72
N GLU A 226 16.94 15.90 -23.06
CA GLU A 226 16.19 16.93 -23.77
C GLU A 226 15.49 17.89 -22.80
N ALA A 227 14.81 17.35 -21.78
CA ALA A 227 14.05 18.14 -20.81
C ALA A 227 13.91 17.42 -19.46
N THR A 228 13.66 18.19 -18.40
CA THR A 228 13.41 17.71 -17.04
C THR A 228 12.25 18.45 -16.39
N GLU A 229 11.42 17.74 -15.64
CA GLU A 229 10.26 18.29 -14.92
C GLU A 229 10.08 17.57 -13.59
N VAL A 230 9.80 18.31 -12.50
CA VAL A 230 9.42 17.71 -11.21
C VAL A 230 7.92 17.43 -11.25
N GLU A 231 7.53 16.18 -11.06
CA GLU A 231 6.12 15.76 -11.03
C GLU A 231 5.50 15.87 -9.62
N GLY A 232 6.35 16.00 -8.59
CA GLY A 232 5.94 16.18 -7.20
C GLY A 232 6.68 15.26 -6.24
N VAL A 233 6.19 15.19 -5.01
CA VAL A 233 6.67 14.29 -3.97
C VAL A 233 5.85 13.00 -3.99
N LYS A 234 6.49 11.84 -3.84
CA LYS A 234 5.84 10.53 -3.74
C LYS A 234 6.50 9.66 -2.69
N SER A 235 5.77 8.66 -2.20
CA SER A 235 6.35 7.56 -1.42
C SER A 235 6.81 6.43 -2.35
N SER A 236 8.04 5.95 -2.17
CA SER A 236 8.59 4.80 -2.88
C SER A 236 9.44 3.97 -1.93
N TYR A 237 9.14 2.68 -1.80
CA TYR A 237 9.83 1.75 -0.89
C TYR A 237 9.94 2.29 0.56
N GLY A 238 8.89 2.96 1.05
CA GLY A 238 8.87 3.54 2.40
C GLY A 238 9.73 4.80 2.57
N LYS A 239 10.15 5.44 1.47
CA LYS A 239 10.87 6.72 1.48
C LYS A 239 10.12 7.77 0.67
N LEU A 240 10.12 9.00 1.16
CA LEU A 240 9.71 10.16 0.37
C LEU A 240 10.78 10.49 -0.67
N ILE A 241 10.34 10.68 -1.90
CA ILE A 241 11.17 11.06 -3.03
C ILE A 241 10.53 12.22 -3.79
N LYS A 242 11.35 13.11 -4.35
CA LYS A 242 10.95 13.98 -5.46
C LYS A 242 11.05 13.20 -6.75
N LEU A 243 9.91 13.03 -7.42
CA LEU A 243 9.85 12.36 -8.71
C LEU A 243 10.18 13.36 -9.83
N VAL A 244 11.28 13.11 -10.52
CA VAL A 244 11.75 13.91 -11.65
C VAL A 244 11.55 13.11 -12.93
N LYS A 245 10.74 13.65 -13.84
CA LYS A 245 10.61 13.14 -15.20
C LYS A 245 11.74 13.70 -16.06
N VAL A 246 12.46 12.81 -16.74
CA VAL A 246 13.58 13.13 -17.61
C VAL A 246 13.28 12.64 -19.02
N THR A 247 13.10 13.55 -19.96
CA THR A 247 12.94 13.25 -21.38
C THR A 247 14.32 13.16 -22.02
N VAL A 248 14.64 12.02 -22.62
CA VAL A 248 15.95 11.75 -23.24
C VAL A 248 15.88 11.91 -24.75
N VAL A 249 17.00 12.32 -25.36
CA VAL A 249 17.07 12.56 -26.81
C VAL A 249 16.93 11.25 -27.58
N GLY A 250 15.95 11.19 -28.50
CA GLY A 250 15.87 10.14 -29.52
C GLY A 250 15.07 8.88 -29.17
N ASP A 251 14.81 8.60 -27.89
CA ASP A 251 14.04 7.41 -27.48
C ASP A 251 12.53 7.65 -27.41
N GLY A 252 12.09 8.91 -27.27
CA GLY A 252 10.66 9.26 -27.12
C GLY A 252 10.00 8.71 -25.85
N VAL A 253 10.79 8.09 -24.95
CA VAL A 253 10.35 7.56 -23.66
C VAL A 253 10.93 8.41 -22.55
N ALA A 254 10.08 8.91 -21.67
CA ALA A 254 10.52 9.61 -20.47
C ALA A 254 10.95 8.61 -19.39
N ARG A 255 12.08 8.88 -18.75
CA ARG A 255 12.53 8.16 -17.56
C ARG A 255 12.04 8.88 -16.32
N HIS A 256 11.74 8.15 -15.26
CA HIS A 256 11.32 8.74 -13.99
C HIS A 256 12.38 8.42 -12.96
N VAL A 257 12.88 9.44 -12.28
CA VAL A 257 13.98 9.34 -11.33
C VAL A 257 13.50 9.92 -10.00
N GLY A 258 13.51 9.10 -8.96
CA GLY A 258 13.23 9.50 -7.60
C GLY A 258 14.49 9.98 -6.89
N VAL A 259 14.42 11.15 -6.25
CA VAL A 259 15.49 11.70 -5.42
C VAL A 259 14.99 11.87 -3.99
N ALA A 260 15.60 11.15 -3.04
CA ALA A 260 15.25 11.23 -1.62
C ALA A 260 15.94 12.41 -0.92
N GLU A 261 15.51 12.75 0.31
CA GLU A 261 16.13 13.83 1.09
C GLU A 261 17.62 13.60 1.42
N ASP A 262 18.03 12.34 1.53
CA ASP A 262 19.43 11.95 1.72
C ASP A 262 20.28 12.04 0.43
N GLU A 263 19.72 12.66 -0.62
CA GLU A 263 20.27 12.79 -1.98
C GLU A 263 20.51 11.46 -2.70
N SER A 264 19.98 10.34 -2.18
CA SER A 264 20.01 9.08 -2.92
C SER A 264 19.07 9.14 -4.14
N VAL A 265 19.56 8.60 -5.25
CA VAL A 265 18.88 8.63 -6.55
C VAL A 265 18.49 7.21 -6.96
N THR A 266 17.24 7.00 -7.36
CA THR A 266 16.70 5.70 -7.80
C THR A 266 15.83 5.87 -9.04
N GLU A 267 16.03 5.04 -10.06
CA GLU A 267 15.15 5.03 -11.24
C GLU A 267 13.84 4.31 -10.91
N ILE A 268 12.71 4.95 -11.22
CA ILE A 268 11.36 4.47 -10.92
C ILE A 268 10.73 3.97 -12.22
N VAL A 269 10.33 2.71 -12.23
CA VAL A 269 9.59 2.12 -13.35
C VAL A 269 8.10 2.33 -13.13
N LEU A 270 7.51 3.28 -13.85
CA LEU A 270 6.06 3.44 -13.87
C LEU A 270 5.46 2.39 -14.82
N ILE A 271 4.74 1.42 -14.25
CA ILE A 271 3.95 0.46 -15.04
C ILE A 271 2.64 1.17 -15.38
N GLY A 272 2.55 1.67 -16.62
CA GLY A 272 1.33 2.26 -17.18
C GLY A 272 0.34 1.23 -17.72
#